data_AF-A0A7S3UU68-F1
#
_entry.id   AF-A0A7S3UU68-F1
#
_cell.length_a   1.000
_cell.length_b   1.000
_cell.length_c   1.000
_cell.angle_alpha   90.00
_cell.angle_beta   90.00
_cell.angle_gamma   90.00
#
_symmetry.space_group_name_H-M   'P 1'
#
loop_
_entity.id
_entity.type
_entity.pdbx_description
1 polymer ?
#
loop_
_entity_poly.entity_id
_entity_poly.type
_entity_poly.pdbx_seq_one_letter_code
_entity_poly.pdbx_strand_id
1 'polypeptide(L)'
;MDFLEKQANATPALAESYGNLGDLYTRKLWHQLTNELLTLISTNDALDGEKGLALLGEFISKFEAKLNQLQFAQMVVGITRKVPDLGARAAALAGALAKARARLGPEAALL
;
A
#
# COMPACT_ATOMS: atom_id res chain seq x y z
N MET A 1 12.41 -3.80 -9.05
CA MET A 1 13.57 -3.63 -8.17
C MET A 1 13.90 -2.14 -8.08
N ASP A 2 14.11 -1.45 -9.21
CA ASP A 2 14.39 0.01 -9.28
C ASP A 2 13.58 0.95 -8.37
N PHE A 3 12.26 0.78 -8.27
CA PHE A 3 11.43 1.67 -7.45
C PHE A 3 11.72 1.55 -5.95
N LEU A 4 11.82 0.31 -5.44
CA LEU A 4 12.10 0.06 -4.03
C LEU A 4 13.53 0.48 -3.67
N GLU A 5 14.50 0.23 -4.56
CA GLU A 5 15.88 0.69 -4.36
C GLU A 5 15.98 2.21 -4.33
N LYS A 6 15.26 2.92 -5.21
CA LYS A 6 15.19 4.39 -5.17
C LYS A 6 14.57 4.91 -3.87
N GLN A 7 13.49 4.28 -3.39
CA GLN A 7 12.86 4.65 -2.12
C GLN A 7 13.72 4.31 -0.90
N ALA A 8 14.43 3.18 -0.93
CA ALA A 8 15.42 2.79 0.08
C ALA A 8 16.57 3.80 0.15
N ASN A 9 17.07 4.25 -1.00
CA ASN A 9 18.14 5.23 -1.05
C ASN A 9 17.66 6.64 -0.63
N ALA A 10 16.41 6.99 -0.93
CA ALA A 10 15.80 8.24 -0.51
C ALA A 10 15.47 8.27 1.00
N THR A 11 15.21 7.11 1.60
CA THR A 11 14.84 7.00 3.02
C THR A 11 15.61 5.84 3.67
N PRO A 12 16.82 6.08 4.19
CA PRO A 12 17.64 5.01 4.78
C PRO A 12 16.97 4.30 5.97
N ALA A 13 16.05 4.97 6.67
CA ALA A 13 15.22 4.38 7.73
C ALA A 13 14.22 3.30 7.22
N LEU A 14 13.87 3.34 5.94
CA LEU A 14 12.99 2.36 5.28
C LEU A 14 13.77 1.38 4.41
N ALA A 15 15.08 1.57 4.22
CA ALA A 15 15.89 0.79 3.30
C ALA A 15 15.88 -0.72 3.63
N GLU A 16 15.98 -1.05 4.91
CA GLU A 16 15.94 -2.44 5.39
C GLU A 16 14.56 -3.08 5.12
N SER A 17 13.47 -2.37 5.43
CA SER A 17 12.11 -2.85 5.17
C SER A 17 11.84 -3.00 3.67
N TYR A 18 12.30 -2.07 2.83
CA TYR A 18 12.18 -2.20 1.38
C TYR A 18 12.99 -3.37 0.81
N GLY A 19 14.17 -3.65 1.37
CA GLY A 19 14.94 -4.86 1.05
C GLY A 19 14.15 -6.13 1.35
N ASN A 20 13.59 -6.22 2.56
CA ASN A 20 12.74 -7.35 2.97
C ASN A 20 11.50 -7.49 2.07
N LEU A 21 10.84 -6.39 1.71
CA LEU A 21 9.71 -6.41 0.75
C LEU A 21 10.12 -6.97 -0.61
N GLY A 22 11.30 -6.60 -1.12
CA GLY A 22 11.86 -7.12 -2.36
C GLY A 22 12.10 -8.63 -2.31
N ASP A 23 12.64 -9.13 -1.19
CA ASP A 23 12.86 -10.56 -0.97
C ASP A 23 11.55 -11.34 -0.86
N LEU A 24 10.58 -10.84 -0.08
CA LEU A 24 9.25 -11.45 0.05
C LEU A 24 8.53 -11.49 -1.31
N TYR A 25 8.68 -10.44 -2.12
CA TYR A 25 8.12 -10.37 -3.47
C TYR A 25 8.76 -11.40 -4.40
N THR A 26 10.09 -11.51 -4.37
CA THR A 26 10.85 -12.48 -5.18
C THR A 26 10.46 -13.92 -4.81
N ARG A 27 10.28 -14.19 -3.51
CA ARG A 27 9.80 -15.48 -3.00
C ARG A 27 8.30 -15.72 -3.19
N LYS A 28 7.56 -14.76 -3.75
CA LYS A 28 6.10 -14.79 -3.96
C LYS A 28 5.31 -15.05 -2.67
N LEU A 29 5.83 -14.57 -1.53
CA LEU A 29 5.20 -14.70 -0.22
C LEU A 29 4.16 -13.59 -0.01
N TRP A 30 3.06 -13.67 -0.77
CA TRP A 30 2.05 -12.59 -0.82
C TRP A 30 1.51 -12.21 0.55
N HIS A 31 1.13 -13.19 1.38
CA HIS A 31 0.56 -12.92 2.71
C HIS A 31 1.54 -12.22 3.66
N GLN A 32 2.80 -12.67 3.67
CA GLN A 32 3.84 -12.05 4.50
C GLN A 32 4.17 -10.65 3.98
N LEU A 33 4.24 -10.51 2.66
CA LEU A 33 4.47 -9.23 2.02
C LEU A 33 3.39 -8.21 2.38
N THR A 34 2.10 -8.57 2.32
CA THR A 34 1.03 -7.64 2.69
C THR A 34 1.11 -7.21 4.16
N ASN A 35 1.38 -8.17 5.06
CA ASN A 35 1.48 -7.88 6.48
C ASN A 35 2.64 -6.93 6.78
N GLU A 36 3.81 -7.19 6.20
CA GLU A 36 5.01 -6.35 6.38
C GLU A 36 4.75 -4.93 5.84
N LEU A 37 4.09 -4.81 4.68
CA LEU A 37 3.66 -3.53 4.10
C LEU A 37 2.68 -2.78 5.00
N LEU A 38 1.70 -3.48 5.58
CA LEU A 38 0.74 -2.91 6.53
C LEU A 38 1.42 -2.39 7.80
N THR A 39 2.36 -3.16 8.33
CA THR A 39 3.19 -2.78 9.48
C THR A 39 4.05 -1.57 9.14
N LEU A 40 4.68 -1.55 7.97
CA LEU A 40 5.47 -0.42 7.50
C LEU A 40 4.62 0.85 7.39
N ILE A 41 3.45 0.78 6.75
CA ILE A 41 2.54 1.93 6.64
C ILE A 41 2.05 2.42 8.01
N SER A 42 1.78 1.50 8.94
CA SER A 42 1.19 1.84 10.24
C SER A 42 2.23 2.33 11.25
N THR A 43 3.41 1.72 11.27
CA THR A 43 4.45 1.94 12.28
C THR A 43 5.50 2.94 11.83
N ASN A 44 5.71 3.10 10.52
CA ASN A 44 6.81 3.92 10.02
C ASN A 44 6.33 5.33 9.65
N ASP A 45 6.70 6.30 10.48
CA ASP A 45 6.41 7.71 10.24
C ASP A 45 7.28 8.35 9.16
N ALA A 46 8.36 7.66 8.75
CA ALA A 46 9.18 8.07 7.61
C ALA A 46 8.49 7.83 6.25
N LEU A 47 7.41 7.07 6.23
CA LEU A 47 6.59 6.85 5.04
C LEU A 47 5.59 7.99 4.89
N ASP A 48 5.96 8.99 4.08
CA ASP A 48 5.05 10.07 3.70
C ASP A 48 3.88 9.57 2.84
N GLY A 49 2.77 10.31 2.87
CA GLY A 49 1.59 9.98 2.08
C GLY A 49 1.86 9.86 0.57
N GLU A 50 2.72 10.71 0.01
CA GLU A 50 3.12 10.61 -1.41
C GLU A 50 3.92 9.35 -1.71
N LYS A 51 4.86 8.96 -0.84
CA LYS A 51 5.65 7.73 -0.99
C LYS A 51 4.76 6.50 -0.90
N GLY A 52 3.80 6.53 0.03
CA GLY A 52 2.78 5.48 0.15
C GLY A 52 1.90 5.38 -1.10
N LEU A 53 1.44 6.50 -1.66
CA LEU A 53 0.67 6.52 -2.90
C LEU A 53 1.47 5.96 -4.09
N ALA A 54 2.74 6.35 -4.19
CA ALA A 54 3.64 5.81 -5.21
C ALA A 54 3.84 4.29 -5.03
N LEU A 55 4.00 3.79 -3.80
CA LEU A 55 4.04 2.35 -3.53
C LEU A 55 2.75 1.65 -3.98
N LEU A 56 1.60 2.25 -3.71
CA LEU A 56 0.30 1.74 -4.12
C LEU A 56 0.19 1.58 -5.64
N GLY A 57 0.59 2.61 -6.39
CA GLY A 57 0.53 2.63 -7.85
C GLY A 57 1.59 1.78 -8.54
N GLU A 58 2.85 1.91 -8.13
CA GLU A 58 3.98 1.29 -8.84
C GLU A 58 4.28 -0.13 -8.38
N PHE A 59 4.06 -0.43 -7.09
CA PHE A 59 4.41 -1.71 -6.50
C PHE A 59 3.17 -2.56 -6.25
N ILE A 60 2.24 -2.08 -5.41
CA ILE A 60 1.07 -2.85 -4.98
C ILE A 60 0.15 -3.17 -6.16
N SER A 61 -0.04 -2.26 -7.13
CA SER A 61 -0.87 -2.52 -8.31
C SER A 61 -0.41 -3.76 -9.11
N LYS A 62 0.87 -4.13 -9.07
CA LYS A 62 1.39 -5.33 -9.77
C LYS A 62 0.86 -6.64 -9.19
N PHE A 63 0.45 -6.65 -7.93
CA PHE A 63 0.00 -7.86 -7.24
C PHE A 63 -1.30 -7.64 -6.45
N GLU A 64 -1.96 -6.49 -6.57
CA GLU A 64 -3.23 -6.17 -5.91
C GLU A 64 -4.32 -7.20 -6.20
N ALA A 65 -4.27 -7.81 -7.40
CA ALA A 65 -5.21 -8.86 -7.79
C ALA A 65 -5.10 -10.13 -6.92
N LYS A 66 -3.94 -10.37 -6.29
CA LYS A 66 -3.64 -11.51 -5.41
C LYS A 66 -3.78 -11.18 -3.93
N LEU A 67 -3.89 -9.91 -3.57
CA LEU A 67 -4.04 -9.47 -2.18
C LEU A 67 -5.49 -9.54 -1.72
N ASN A 68 -5.67 -9.71 -0.42
CA ASN A 68 -6.98 -9.53 0.20
C ASN A 68 -7.39 -8.05 0.12
N GLN A 69 -8.60 -7.77 -0.39
CA GLN A 69 -9.12 -6.41 -0.53
C GLN A 69 -9.28 -5.68 0.80
N LEU A 70 -9.57 -6.40 1.89
CA LEU A 70 -9.64 -5.79 3.21
C LEU A 70 -8.27 -5.24 3.63
N GLN A 71 -7.22 -6.02 3.42
CA GLN A 71 -5.84 -5.58 3.69
C GLN A 71 -5.44 -4.42 2.77
N PHE A 72 -5.83 -4.48 1.50
CA PHE A 72 -5.62 -3.38 0.55
C PHE A 72 -6.29 -2.08 1.01
N ALA A 73 -7.57 -2.14 1.39
CA ALA A 73 -8.29 -0.98 1.89
C ALA A 73 -7.64 -0.41 3.17
N GLN A 74 -7.21 -1.26 4.10
CA GLN A 74 -6.49 -0.83 5.30
C GLN A 74 -5.17 -0.11 4.96
N MET A 75 -4.41 -0.62 3.99
CA MET A 75 -3.20 0.05 3.50
C MET A 75 -3.51 1.42 2.91
N VAL A 76 -4.53 1.52 2.04
CA VAL A 76 -4.94 2.79 1.44
C VAL A 76 -5.40 3.79 2.51
N VAL A 77 -6.17 3.35 3.49
CA VAL A 77 -6.60 4.20 4.61
C VAL A 77 -5.40 4.68 5.42
N GLY A 78 -4.43 3.80 5.72
CA GLY A 78 -3.20 4.15 6.44
C GLY A 78 -2.36 5.19 5.70
N ILE A 79 -2.18 5.01 4.38
CA ILE A 79 -1.43 5.92 3.52
C ILE A 79 -2.15 7.26 3.39
N THR A 80 -3.45 7.23 3.06
CA THR A 80 -4.24 8.45 2.90
C THR A 80 -4.26 9.25 4.19
N ARG A 81 -4.32 8.62 5.37
CA ARG A 81 -4.19 9.33 6.65
C ARG A 81 -2.89 10.13 6.79
N LYS A 82 -1.82 9.79 6.08
CA LYS A 82 -0.54 10.53 6.07
C LYS A 82 -0.42 11.55 4.93
N VAL A 83 -1.33 11.55 3.95
CA VAL A 83 -1.33 12.51 2.82
C VAL A 83 -1.90 13.86 3.29
N PRO A 84 -1.18 14.99 3.26
CA PRO A 84 -1.74 16.27 3.70
C PRO A 84 -2.85 16.79 2.77
N ASP A 85 -2.80 16.45 1.48
CA ASP A 85 -3.74 16.89 0.46
C ASP A 85 -5.10 16.15 0.53
N LEU A 86 -6.16 16.91 0.78
CA LEU A 86 -7.53 16.38 0.89
C LEU A 86 -8.07 15.82 -0.44
N GLY A 87 -7.66 16.38 -1.58
CA GLY A 87 -8.09 15.92 -2.90
C GLY A 87 -7.52 14.55 -3.25
N ALA A 88 -6.20 14.40 -3.08
CA ALA A 88 -5.49 13.14 -3.27
C ALA A 88 -5.96 12.06 -2.29
N ARG A 89 -6.22 12.43 -1.02
CA ARG A 89 -6.85 11.55 -0.03
C ARG A 89 -8.19 10.99 -0.52
N ALA A 90 -9.09 11.89 -0.92
CA ALA A 90 -10.43 11.51 -1.35
C ALA A 90 -10.41 10.65 -2.61
N ALA A 91 -9.57 11.00 -3.59
CA ALA A 91 -9.42 10.23 -4.83
C ALA A 91 -8.91 8.79 -4.57
N ALA A 92 -7.90 8.64 -3.71
CA ALA A 92 -7.36 7.33 -3.37
C ALA A 92 -8.35 6.46 -2.58
N LEU A 93 -9.07 7.04 -1.61
CA LEU A 93 -10.14 6.35 -0.87
C LEU A 93 -11.29 5.95 -1.80
N ALA A 94 -11.75 6.86 -2.67
CA ALA A 94 -12.80 6.57 -3.64
C ALA A 94 -12.39 5.46 -4.60
N GLY A 95 -11.14 5.46 -5.09
CA GLY A 95 -10.60 4.41 -5.93
C GLY A 95 -10.55 3.05 -5.23
N ALA A 96 -10.13 3.01 -3.96
CA ALA A 96 -10.11 1.78 -3.17
C ALA A 96 -11.53 1.26 -2.88
N LEU A 97 -12.47 2.14 -2.54
CA LEU A 97 -13.89 1.81 -2.35
C LEU A 97 -14.54 1.31 -3.64
N ALA A 98 -14.27 1.94 -4.78
CA ALA A 98 -14.78 1.49 -6.08
C ALA A 98 -14.28 0.08 -6.42
N LYS A 99 -12.97 -0.19 -6.19
CA LYS A 99 -12.38 -1.52 -6.38
C LYS A 99 -12.97 -2.57 -5.43
N ALA A 100 -13.21 -2.21 -4.18
CA ALA A 100 -13.89 -3.09 -3.21
C ALA A 100 -15.32 -3.38 -3.65
N ARG A 101 -16.10 -2.35 -3.98
CA ARG A 101 -17.51 -2.46 -4.41
C ARG A 101 -17.68 -3.29 -5.69
N ALA A 102 -16.76 -3.15 -6.66
CA ALA A 102 -16.80 -3.91 -7.90
C ALA A 102 -16.63 -5.43 -7.71
N ARG A 103 -15.99 -5.86 -6.60
CA ARG A 103 -15.70 -7.27 -6.32
C ARG A 103 -16.57 -7.88 -5.22
N LEU A 104 -16.97 -7.10 -4.23
CA LEU A 104 -17.86 -7.56 -3.15
C LEU A 104 -19.36 -7.47 -3.51
N GLY A 105 -19.71 -6.81 -4.61
CA GLY A 105 -21.10 -6.51 -4.93
C GLY A 105 -21.69 -5.46 -3.98
N PRO A 106 -22.93 -5.01 -4.21
CA PRO A 106 -23.56 -3.90 -3.49
C PRO A 106 -23.71 -4.12 -1.98
N GLU A 107 -23.53 -5.33 -1.46
CA GLU A 107 -23.75 -5.65 -0.05
C GLU A 107 -22.65 -5.14 0.90
N ALA A 108 -21.43 -4.91 0.43
CA ALA A 108 -20.33 -4.47 1.29
C ALA A 108 -20.31 -2.95 1.58
N ALA A 109 -21.23 -2.18 1.00
CA ALA A 109 -21.27 -0.72 1.18
C ALA A 109 -22.04 -0.28 2.46
N LEU A 110 -22.55 -1.21 3.27
CA LEU A 110 -23.43 -0.94 4.43
C LEU A 110 -22.80 -1.23 5.80
N LEU A 111 -21.49 -1.47 5.88
CA LEU A 111 -20.74 -1.57 7.14
C LEU A 111 -19.85 -0.35 7.33
#